data_AF-A0A1F2TWF8-F1
#
_entry.id   AF-A0A1F2TWF8-F1
#
_cell.length_a   1.000
_cell.length_b   1.000
_cell.length_c   1.000
_cell.angle_alpha   90.00
_cell.angle_beta   90.00
_cell.angle_gamma   90.00
#
_symmetry.space_group_name_H-M   'P 1'
#
loop_
_entity.id
_entity.type
_entity.pdbx_description
1 polymer ?
#
loop_
_entity_poly.entity_id
_entity_poly.type
_entity_poly.pdbx_seq_one_letter_code
_entity_poly.pdbx_strand_id
1 'polypeptide(L)'
;MAPCFEVFFVAVGATLRLDAVAAIGLSALALSAVRLGFIRLGVGVGVKLSGLPEPIGSYAWTGLVSQAGITLGFASIVATEFPGWGNQVQLMLVASIAIHELVGPILFRRGLAQAGELDVHVLRPLIVVSNREPYLHTRDEDGRIAVRAATGGVAVALDALMRERGGVWIAHGAGPADRLVVDATDKVRVPPESPSYVLRRLWLEEPAFSAYYGGFANEGLWPSMHSQQPSQEP
;
A
#
# COMPACT_ATOMS: atom_id res chain seq x y z
N MET A 1 4.09 -9.21 -13.61
CA MET A 1 5.43 -8.94 -13.02
C MET A 1 5.46 -9.02 -11.50
N ALA A 2 4.38 -8.72 -10.77
CA ALA A 2 4.30 -8.91 -9.31
C ALA A 2 4.61 -10.35 -8.77
N PRO A 3 4.21 -11.45 -9.45
CA PRO A 3 4.40 -12.80 -8.90
C PRO A 3 5.87 -13.18 -8.68
N CYS A 4 6.78 -12.68 -9.52
CA CYS A 4 8.19 -13.04 -9.45
C CYS A 4 8.90 -12.40 -8.25
N PHE A 5 8.51 -11.18 -7.87
CA PHE A 5 9.10 -10.50 -6.71
C PHE A 5 8.65 -11.15 -5.40
N GLU A 6 7.37 -11.49 -5.29
CA GLU A 6 6.83 -12.17 -4.11
C GLU A 6 7.49 -13.53 -3.88
N VAL A 7 7.62 -14.35 -4.93
CA VAL A 7 8.33 -15.65 -4.85
C VAL A 7 9.80 -15.47 -4.45
N PHE A 8 10.47 -14.45 -4.99
CA PHE A 8 11.87 -14.15 -4.65
C PHE A 8 12.02 -13.74 -3.17
N PHE A 9 11.20 -12.82 -2.67
CA PHE A 9 11.27 -12.39 -1.27
C PHE A 9 10.89 -13.49 -0.29
N VAL A 10 9.91 -14.34 -0.64
CA VAL A 10 9.54 -15.51 0.15
C VAL A 10 10.67 -16.54 0.18
N ALA A 11 11.30 -16.85 -0.95
CA ALA A 11 12.42 -17.80 -1.00
C ALA A 11 13.65 -17.30 -0.21
N VAL A 12 13.98 -16.01 -0.32
CA VAL A 12 15.05 -15.37 0.45
C VAL A 12 14.71 -15.33 1.94
N GLY A 13 13.45 -15.04 2.29
CA GLY A 13 12.98 -15.06 3.68
C GLY A 13 12.99 -16.47 4.29
N ALA A 14 12.59 -17.49 3.53
CA ALA A 14 12.53 -18.88 4.00
C ALA A 14 13.92 -19.50 4.23
N THR A 15 14.96 -18.99 3.54
CA THR A 15 16.36 -19.40 3.75
C THR A 15 17.03 -18.64 4.91
N LEU A 16 16.34 -17.66 5.51
CA LEU A 16 16.86 -16.87 6.61
C LEU A 16 16.93 -17.70 7.90
N ARG A 17 18.16 -18.06 8.26
CA ARG A 17 18.46 -18.70 9.54
C ARG A 17 18.57 -17.66 10.65
N LEU A 18 17.50 -17.45 11.42
CA LEU A 18 17.43 -16.45 12.49
C LEU A 18 18.53 -16.62 13.55
N ASP A 19 18.94 -17.86 13.81
CA ASP A 19 20.05 -18.23 14.69
C ASP A 19 21.41 -17.74 14.14
N ALA A 20 21.62 -17.89 12.83
CA ALA A 20 22.84 -17.43 12.16
C ALA A 20 22.86 -15.89 12.03
N VAL A 21 21.68 -15.26 11.87
CA VAL A 21 21.52 -13.80 11.91
C VAL A 21 21.83 -13.25 13.31
N ALA A 22 21.44 -13.94 14.38
CA ALA A 22 21.77 -13.52 15.75
C ALA A 22 23.29 -13.60 16.03
N ALA A 23 23.96 -14.64 15.52
CA ALA A 23 25.41 -14.81 15.67
C ALA A 23 26.24 -13.78 14.89
N ILE A 24 25.77 -13.36 13.71
CA ILE A 24 26.46 -12.41 12.82
C ILE A 24 25.89 -10.99 12.95
N GLY A 25 24.85 -10.82 13.77
CA GLY A 25 24.05 -9.60 13.87
C GLY A 25 24.87 -8.37 14.24
N LEU A 26 25.89 -8.52 15.10
CA LEU A 26 26.78 -7.42 15.45
C LEU A 26 27.62 -6.95 14.25
N SER A 27 28.18 -7.88 13.47
CA SER A 27 28.94 -7.57 12.26
C SER A 27 28.05 -6.95 11.19
N ALA A 28 26.82 -7.45 11.03
CA ALA A 28 25.84 -6.89 10.10
C ALA A 28 25.40 -5.47 10.53
N LEU A 29 25.20 -5.23 11.83
CA LEU A 29 24.91 -3.89 12.37
C LEU A 29 26.08 -2.94 12.15
N ALA A 30 27.32 -3.36 12.43
CA ALA A 30 28.52 -2.56 12.20
C ALA A 30 28.67 -2.20 10.71
N LEU A 31 28.53 -3.19 9.81
CA LEU A 31 28.54 -2.97 8.37
C LEU A 31 27.44 -1.99 7.93
N SER A 32 26.22 -2.16 8.46
CA SER A 32 25.09 -1.28 8.18
C SER A 32 25.35 0.15 8.64
N ALA A 33 25.92 0.34 9.83
CA ALA A 33 26.26 1.65 10.37
C ALA A 33 27.34 2.36 9.52
N VAL A 34 28.39 1.64 9.14
CA VAL A 34 29.45 2.15 8.26
C VAL A 34 28.87 2.56 6.90
N ARG A 35 28.04 1.70 6.30
CA ARG A 35 27.34 2.00 5.05
C ARG A 35 26.48 3.25 5.16
N LEU A 36 25.70 3.38 6.24
CA LEU A 36 24.85 4.54 6.48
C LEU A 36 25.67 5.83 6.60
N GLY A 37 26.83 5.76 7.26
CA GLY A 37 27.80 6.84 7.32
C GLY A 37 28.31 7.27 5.95
N PHE A 38 28.68 6.31 5.09
CA PHE A 38 29.12 6.61 3.72
C PHE A 38 28.00 7.22 2.86
N ILE A 39 26.77 6.72 2.96
CA ILE A 39 25.63 7.30 2.22
C ILE A 39 25.41 8.74 2.68
N ARG A 40 25.40 9.00 4.00
CA ARG A 40 25.21 10.34 4.54
C ARG A 40 26.33 11.29 4.11
N LEU A 41 27.58 10.85 4.16
CA LEU A 41 28.73 11.63 3.70
C LEU A 41 28.65 11.93 2.20
N GLY A 42 28.42 10.90 1.38
CA GLY A 42 28.36 11.03 -0.08
C GLY A 42 27.25 11.96 -0.54
N VAL A 43 26.05 11.84 0.04
CA VAL A 43 24.95 12.78 -0.22
C VAL A 43 25.29 14.17 0.26
N GLY A 44 25.88 14.33 1.45
CA GLY A 44 26.30 15.63 1.97
C GLY A 44 27.30 16.35 1.06
N VAL A 45 28.28 15.62 0.51
CA VAL A 45 29.22 16.14 -0.49
C VAL A 45 28.49 16.47 -1.80
N GLY A 46 27.64 15.56 -2.28
CA GLY A 46 26.85 15.76 -3.50
C GLY A 46 26.00 17.02 -3.45
N VAL A 47 25.21 17.20 -2.39
CA VAL A 47 24.34 18.37 -2.21
C VAL A 47 25.15 19.68 -2.21
N LYS A 48 26.30 19.71 -1.54
CA LYS A 48 27.20 20.87 -1.54
C LYS A 48 27.75 21.20 -2.93
N LEU A 49 28.07 20.19 -3.72
CA LEU A 49 28.56 20.38 -5.09
C LEU A 49 27.44 20.77 -6.08
N SER A 50 26.22 20.31 -5.83
CA SER A 50 25.07 20.55 -6.71
C SER A 50 24.42 21.93 -6.54
N GLY A 51 24.72 22.66 -5.46
CA GLY A 51 24.06 23.94 -5.16
C GLY A 51 22.56 23.82 -4.86
N LEU A 52 22.10 22.64 -4.45
CA LEU A 52 20.69 22.42 -4.12
C LEU A 52 20.30 23.21 -2.85
N PRO A 53 19.11 23.82 -2.81
CA PRO A 53 18.63 24.52 -1.62
C PRO A 53 18.41 23.54 -0.45
N GLU A 54 18.93 23.90 0.72
CA GLU A 54 18.55 23.26 1.99
C GLU A 54 17.11 23.68 2.36
N PRO A 55 16.28 22.79 2.95
CA PRO A 55 16.64 21.51 3.57
C PRO A 55 16.47 20.25 2.68
N ILE A 56 15.96 20.37 1.45
CA ILE A 56 15.53 19.22 0.62
C ILE A 56 16.70 18.25 0.36
N GLY A 57 17.87 18.77 0.00
CA GLY A 57 19.05 17.94 -0.29
C GLY A 57 19.59 17.21 0.94
N SER A 58 19.55 17.83 2.12
CA SER A 58 20.22 17.36 3.33
C SER A 58 19.59 16.09 3.93
N TYR A 59 18.35 15.76 3.52
CA TYR A 59 17.64 14.55 3.92
C TYR A 59 17.57 13.46 2.83
N ALA A 60 18.07 13.71 1.62
CA ALA A 60 17.99 12.74 0.51
C ALA A 60 18.64 11.37 0.84
N TRP A 61 19.65 11.35 1.70
CA TRP A 61 20.32 10.13 2.16
C TRP A 61 19.38 9.14 2.83
N THR A 62 18.28 9.60 3.46
CA THR A 62 17.32 8.72 4.13
C THR A 62 16.54 7.84 3.14
N GLY A 63 16.40 8.27 1.88
CA GLY A 63 15.76 7.48 0.82
C GLY A 63 16.67 6.44 0.18
N LEU A 64 17.98 6.50 0.42
CA LEU A 64 18.98 5.60 -0.17
C LEU A 64 19.35 4.42 0.76
N VAL A 65 18.71 4.35 1.93
CA VAL A 65 19.00 3.35 2.96
C VAL A 65 18.55 1.96 2.54
N SER A 66 17.28 1.80 2.16
CA SER A 66 16.70 0.51 1.74
C SER A 66 17.13 0.17 0.31
N GLN A 67 17.82 -0.96 0.14
CA GLN A 67 18.25 -1.51 -1.15
C GLN A 67 18.35 -3.03 -1.02
N ALA A 68 17.51 -3.79 -1.74
CA ALA A 68 17.46 -5.25 -1.61
C ALA A 68 17.83 -6.00 -2.90
N GLY A 69 17.18 -5.67 -4.03
CA GLY A 69 17.21 -6.51 -5.24
C GLY A 69 18.61 -6.77 -5.81
N ILE A 70 19.35 -5.72 -6.16
CA ILE A 70 20.68 -5.85 -6.77
C ILE A 70 21.68 -6.47 -5.78
N THR A 71 21.61 -6.08 -4.51
CA THR A 71 22.49 -6.59 -3.45
C THR A 71 22.33 -8.10 -3.25
N LEU A 72 21.09 -8.62 -3.25
CA LEU A 72 20.83 -10.06 -3.15
C LEU A 72 21.35 -10.83 -4.37
N GLY A 73 21.20 -10.26 -5.57
CA GLY A 73 21.76 -10.84 -6.79
C GLY A 73 23.28 -11.02 -6.71
N PHE A 74 24.01 -9.96 -6.35
CA PHE A 74 25.46 -10.05 -6.15
C PHE A 74 25.85 -10.97 -4.99
N ALA A 75 25.10 -10.96 -3.88
CA ALA A 75 25.35 -11.84 -2.74
C ALA A 75 25.23 -13.32 -3.13
N SER A 76 24.26 -13.66 -3.97
CA SER A 76 24.10 -15.03 -4.50
C SER A 76 25.27 -15.42 -5.40
N ILE A 77 25.70 -14.53 -6.31
CA ILE A 77 26.87 -14.78 -7.18
C ILE A 77 28.11 -15.02 -6.32
N VAL A 78 28.36 -14.19 -5.31
CA VAL A 78 29.51 -14.33 -4.40
C VAL A 78 29.46 -15.66 -3.65
N ALA A 79 28.29 -16.10 -3.20
CA ALA A 79 28.13 -17.39 -2.53
C ALA A 79 28.46 -18.57 -3.46
N THR A 80 28.06 -18.49 -4.73
CA THR A 80 28.33 -19.52 -5.74
C THR A 80 29.79 -19.55 -6.18
N GLU A 81 30.39 -18.39 -6.46
CA GLU A 81 31.76 -18.27 -6.96
C GLU A 81 32.84 -18.51 -5.90
N PHE A 82 32.51 -18.26 -4.62
CA PHE A 82 33.47 -18.40 -3.51
C PHE A 82 32.94 -19.33 -2.41
N PRO A 83 32.94 -20.67 -2.60
CA PRO A 83 32.34 -21.62 -1.66
C PRO A 83 32.92 -21.59 -0.24
N GLY A 84 34.15 -21.10 -0.06
CA GLY A 84 34.82 -21.03 1.24
C GLY A 84 34.30 -19.93 2.17
N TRP A 85 34.11 -18.72 1.65
CA TRP A 85 33.73 -17.53 2.45
C TRP A 85 32.50 -16.80 1.92
N GLY A 86 32.08 -17.08 0.69
CA GLY A 86 30.98 -16.41 0.01
C GLY A 86 29.64 -16.58 0.73
N ASN A 87 29.38 -17.76 1.29
CA ASN A 87 28.19 -18.02 2.11
C ASN A 87 28.11 -17.11 3.35
N GLN A 88 29.25 -16.81 3.99
CA GLN A 88 29.31 -15.91 5.14
C GLN A 88 29.01 -14.46 4.73
N VAL A 89 29.56 -14.02 3.59
CA VAL A 89 29.29 -12.70 3.03
C VAL A 89 27.83 -12.56 2.61
N GLN A 90 27.26 -13.57 1.96
CA GLN A 90 25.85 -13.57 1.58
C GLN A 90 24.95 -13.43 2.80
N LEU A 91 25.21 -14.22 3.85
CA LEU A 91 24.44 -14.16 5.09
C LEU A 91 24.55 -12.79 5.79
N MET A 92 25.74 -12.20 5.80
CA MET A 92 25.96 -10.84 6.33
C MET A 92 25.20 -9.78 5.52
N LEU A 93 25.21 -9.89 4.18
CA LEU A 93 24.48 -8.97 3.30
C LEU A 93 22.97 -9.11 3.47
N VAL A 94 22.44 -10.34 3.55
CA VAL A 94 21.02 -10.62 3.80
C VAL A 94 20.59 -10.05 5.16
N ALA A 95 21.40 -10.25 6.21
CA ALA A 95 21.12 -9.68 7.54
C ALA A 95 21.12 -8.14 7.51
N SER A 96 22.09 -7.53 6.82
CA SER A 96 22.13 -6.08 6.60
C SER A 96 20.91 -5.57 5.82
N ILE A 97 20.44 -6.29 4.79
CA ILE A 97 19.22 -5.95 4.06
C ILE A 97 18.02 -5.94 5.01
N ALA A 98 17.84 -6.98 5.83
CA ALA A 98 16.75 -7.03 6.80
C ALA A 98 16.75 -5.82 7.76
N ILE A 99 17.93 -5.40 8.23
CA ILE A 99 18.08 -4.19 9.05
C ILE A 99 17.63 -2.94 8.27
N HIS A 100 18.07 -2.78 7.02
CA HIS A 100 17.74 -1.62 6.20
C HIS A 100 16.27 -1.59 5.75
N GLU A 101 15.63 -2.73 5.53
CA GLU A 101 14.19 -2.79 5.23
C GLU A 101 13.34 -2.40 6.44
N LEU A 102 13.80 -2.67 7.67
CA LEU A 102 13.13 -2.22 8.89
C LEU A 102 13.39 -0.74 9.19
N VAL A 103 14.65 -0.31 9.11
CA VAL A 103 15.09 1.05 9.52
C VAL A 103 14.82 2.09 8.43
N GLY A 104 14.93 1.69 7.16
CA GLY A 104 14.86 2.60 6.02
C GLY A 104 13.54 3.35 5.89
N PRO A 105 12.36 2.70 5.95
CA PRO A 105 11.07 3.41 5.93
C PRO A 105 10.91 4.41 7.07
N ILE A 106 11.44 4.10 8.27
CA ILE A 106 11.40 4.98 9.44
C ILE A 106 12.27 6.22 9.19
N LEU A 107 13.50 6.02 8.72
CA LEU A 107 14.42 7.12 8.40
C LEU A 107 13.90 7.96 7.24
N PHE A 108 13.37 7.33 6.19
CA PHE A 108 12.81 8.01 5.03
C PHE A 108 11.64 8.90 5.43
N ARG A 109 10.69 8.38 6.22
CA ARG A 109 9.58 9.17 6.76
C ARG A 109 10.07 10.35 7.59
N ARG A 110 11.07 10.15 8.45
CA ARG A 110 11.67 11.24 9.24
C ARG A 110 12.34 12.28 8.34
N GLY A 111 13.07 11.85 7.31
CA GLY A 111 13.71 12.74 6.33
C GLY A 111 12.69 13.59 5.57
N LEU A 112 11.59 12.98 5.10
CA LEU A 112 10.48 13.72 4.47
C LEU A 112 9.84 14.73 5.44
N ALA A 113 9.64 14.34 6.71
CA ALA A 113 9.09 15.24 7.73
C ALA A 113 10.00 16.45 7.96
N GLN A 114 11.31 16.20 8.08
CA GLN A 114 12.31 17.23 8.34
C GLN A 114 12.59 18.10 7.11
N ALA A 115 12.38 17.57 5.90
CA ALA A 115 12.43 18.33 4.65
C ALA A 115 11.20 19.24 4.45
N GLY A 116 10.15 19.10 5.27
CA GLY A 116 8.89 19.80 5.08
C GLY A 116 8.03 19.24 3.93
N GLU A 117 8.38 18.08 3.39
CA GLU A 117 7.68 17.41 2.28
C GLU A 117 6.48 16.59 2.76
N LEU A 118 6.42 16.27 4.05
CA LEU A 118 5.19 15.76 4.65
C LEU A 118 4.25 16.93 4.92
N ASP A 119 3.54 17.37 3.88
CA ASP A 119 2.38 18.22 4.03
C ASP A 119 1.30 17.46 4.80
N VAL A 120 1.29 17.62 6.13
CA VAL A 120 0.24 17.08 7.00
C VAL A 120 -1.08 17.84 6.79
N HIS A 121 -1.09 18.97 6.06
CA HIS A 121 -2.25 19.86 5.92
C HIS A 121 -2.72 20.17 4.50
N VAL A 122 -2.14 19.59 3.45
CA VAL A 122 -2.87 19.53 2.18
C VAL A 122 -3.81 18.34 2.30
N LEU A 123 -4.98 18.54 2.90
CA LEU A 123 -6.12 17.65 2.75
C LEU A 123 -6.46 17.60 1.25
N ARG A 124 -5.71 16.77 0.50
CA ARG A 124 -6.10 16.42 -0.86
C ARG A 124 -7.51 15.85 -0.74
N PRO A 125 -8.45 16.27 -1.61
CA PRO A 125 -9.81 15.77 -1.55
C PRO A 125 -9.76 14.23 -1.56
N LEU A 126 -10.26 13.61 -0.49
CA LEU A 126 -10.34 12.16 -0.39
C LEU A 126 -11.39 11.70 -1.42
N ILE A 127 -10.94 10.95 -2.42
CA ILE A 127 -11.81 10.35 -3.41
C ILE A 127 -11.75 8.84 -3.20
N VAL A 128 -12.90 8.26 -2.84
CA VAL A 128 -13.07 6.81 -2.74
C VAL A 128 -13.80 6.36 -4.00
N VAL A 129 -13.22 5.40 -4.74
CA VAL A 129 -13.87 4.81 -5.91
C VAL A 129 -14.07 3.33 -5.62
N SER A 130 -15.30 2.86 -5.65
CA SER A 130 -15.62 1.46 -5.39
C SER A 130 -16.78 0.97 -6.25
N ASN A 131 -16.85 -0.33 -6.47
CA ASN A 131 -17.95 -0.92 -7.23
C ASN A 131 -19.29 -0.76 -6.49
N ARG A 132 -19.29 -0.99 -5.16
CA ARG A 132 -20.50 -0.84 -4.33
C ARG A 132 -20.53 0.52 -3.66
N GLU A 133 -21.71 1.11 -3.59
CA GLU A 133 -21.99 2.34 -2.86
C GLU A 133 -22.11 2.09 -1.35
N PRO A 134 -21.85 3.11 -0.50
CA PRO A 134 -21.97 3.01 0.95
C PRO A 134 -23.43 3.09 1.43
N TYR A 135 -24.31 3.72 0.65
CA TYR A 135 -25.73 3.90 0.94
C TYR A 135 -26.57 3.64 -0.29
N LEU A 136 -27.53 2.74 -0.16
CA LEU A 136 -28.43 2.34 -1.23
C LEU A 136 -29.87 2.76 -0.88
N HIS A 137 -30.57 3.40 -1.83
CA HIS A 137 -31.96 3.84 -1.65
C HIS A 137 -32.92 2.82 -2.26
N THR A 138 -33.88 2.37 -1.45
CA THR A 138 -34.98 1.49 -1.85
C THR A 138 -36.32 2.17 -1.62
N ARG A 139 -37.40 1.60 -2.17
CA ARG A 139 -38.76 1.91 -1.72
C ARG A 139 -39.14 0.95 -0.60
N ASP A 140 -39.75 1.47 0.46
CA ASP A 140 -40.39 0.66 1.49
C ASP A 140 -41.79 0.20 1.05
N GLU A 141 -42.48 -0.55 1.92
CA GLU A 141 -43.83 -1.08 1.67
C GLU A 141 -44.87 0.04 1.46
N ASP A 142 -44.64 1.22 2.05
CA ASP A 142 -45.49 2.41 1.93
C ASP A 142 -45.12 3.28 0.71
N GLY A 143 -44.15 2.85 -0.10
CA GLY A 143 -43.66 3.57 -1.28
C GLY A 143 -42.74 4.76 -0.99
N ARG A 144 -42.36 4.98 0.27
CA ARG A 144 -41.39 6.00 0.70
C ARG A 144 -39.97 5.52 0.45
N ILE A 145 -39.04 6.47 0.39
CA ILE A 145 -37.63 6.17 0.16
C ILE A 145 -36.98 5.78 1.49
N ALA A 146 -36.49 4.54 1.57
CA ALA A 146 -35.71 4.02 2.68
C ALA A 146 -34.24 3.87 2.28
N VAL A 147 -33.33 4.01 3.25
CA VAL A 147 -31.88 3.93 3.01
C VAL A 147 -31.29 2.72 3.72
N ARG A 148 -30.46 1.96 3.01
CA ARG A 148 -29.70 0.84 3.56
C ARG A 148 -28.21 1.13 3.44
N ALA A 149 -27.49 1.03 4.55
CA ALA A 149 -26.03 1.14 4.56
C ALA A 149 -25.38 -0.17 4.10
N ALA A 150 -24.21 -0.09 3.48
CA ALA A 150 -23.41 -1.25 3.14
C ALA A 150 -22.97 -2.02 4.40
N THR A 151 -23.04 -3.35 4.35
CA THR A 151 -22.70 -4.24 5.47
C THR A 151 -21.30 -4.86 5.39
N GLY A 152 -20.51 -4.51 4.36
CA GLY A 152 -19.15 -5.04 4.17
C GLY A 152 -18.10 -4.30 5.00
N GLY A 153 -17.20 -5.02 5.66
CA GLY A 153 -16.21 -4.44 6.59
C GLY A 153 -15.35 -3.32 6.00
N VAL A 154 -14.88 -3.47 4.76
CA VAL A 154 -14.11 -2.41 4.06
C VAL A 154 -14.96 -1.17 3.78
N ALA A 155 -16.21 -1.37 3.33
CA ALA A 155 -17.12 -0.26 3.04
C ALA A 155 -17.48 0.52 4.32
N VAL A 156 -17.72 -0.18 5.43
CA VAL A 156 -17.98 0.44 6.74
C VAL A 156 -16.78 1.25 7.24
N ALA A 157 -15.57 0.71 7.11
CA ALA A 157 -14.35 1.40 7.53
C ALA A 157 -14.07 2.65 6.68
N LEU A 158 -14.22 2.55 5.36
CA LEU A 158 -14.07 3.69 4.46
C LEU A 158 -15.17 4.74 4.68
N ASP A 159 -16.40 4.33 4.96
CA ASP A 159 -17.50 5.25 5.27
C ASP A 159 -17.23 6.02 6.57
N ALA A 160 -16.73 5.36 7.61
CA ALA A 160 -16.30 6.03 8.85
C ALA A 160 -15.22 7.10 8.58
N LEU A 161 -14.20 6.77 7.77
CA LEU A 161 -13.16 7.72 7.37
C LEU A 161 -13.71 8.90 6.55
N MET A 162 -14.64 8.62 5.64
CA MET A 162 -15.28 9.63 4.79
C MET A 162 -16.17 10.58 5.59
N ARG A 163 -16.83 10.11 6.65
CA ARG A 163 -17.60 10.98 7.57
C ARG A 163 -16.72 11.95 8.36
N GLU A 164 -15.50 11.54 8.70
CA GLU A 164 -14.54 12.39 9.41
C GLU A 164 -13.85 13.41 8.49
N ARG A 165 -13.37 12.96 7.32
CA ARG A 165 -12.56 13.79 6.41
C ARG A 165 -13.35 14.53 5.35
N GLY A 166 -14.58 14.11 5.08
CA GLY A 166 -15.32 14.55 3.91
C GLY A 166 -14.69 14.04 2.60
N GLY A 167 -15.19 14.54 1.47
CA GLY A 167 -14.70 14.17 0.14
C GLY A 167 -15.80 13.65 -0.77
N VAL A 168 -15.39 12.89 -1.80
CA VAL A 168 -16.32 12.32 -2.79
C VAL A 168 -16.16 10.81 -2.86
N TRP A 169 -17.24 10.09 -2.60
CA TRP A 169 -17.36 8.67 -2.90
C TRP A 169 -17.95 8.52 -4.30
N ILE A 170 -17.31 7.75 -5.18
CA ILE A 170 -17.81 7.41 -6.52
C ILE A 170 -18.10 5.92 -6.56
N ALA A 171 -19.34 5.55 -6.86
CA ALA A 171 -19.73 4.15 -6.95
C ALA A 171 -20.85 3.91 -7.96
N HIS A 172 -21.09 2.66 -8.32
CA HIS A 172 -22.26 2.29 -9.09
C HIS A 172 -23.52 2.43 -8.23
N GLY A 173 -24.54 3.13 -8.73
CA GLY A 173 -25.85 3.21 -8.09
C GLY A 173 -26.68 1.98 -8.43
N ALA A 174 -26.80 1.05 -7.48
CA ALA A 174 -27.46 -0.24 -7.65
C ALA A 174 -28.88 -0.26 -7.07
N GLY A 175 -29.26 0.76 -6.30
CA GLY A 175 -30.56 0.88 -5.66
C GLY A 175 -31.67 1.26 -6.64
N PRO A 176 -32.87 0.64 -6.52
CA PRO A 176 -33.99 0.91 -7.40
C PRO A 176 -34.54 2.35 -7.25
N ALA A 177 -34.26 3.04 -6.14
CA ALA A 177 -34.67 4.42 -5.91
C ALA A 177 -33.52 5.44 -5.99
N ASP A 178 -32.29 5.00 -6.31
CA ASP A 178 -31.12 5.86 -6.26
C ASP A 178 -31.16 7.02 -7.25
N ARG A 179 -31.75 6.80 -8.42
CA ARG A 179 -31.93 7.84 -9.44
C ARG A 179 -32.89 8.95 -9.01
N LEU A 180 -33.75 8.69 -8.03
CA LEU A 180 -34.77 9.63 -7.56
C LEU A 180 -34.23 10.64 -6.55
N VAL A 181 -33.07 10.36 -5.95
CA VAL A 181 -32.51 11.15 -4.85
C VAL A 181 -31.24 11.93 -5.23
N VAL A 182 -30.73 11.72 -6.44
CA VAL A 182 -29.55 12.44 -6.93
C VAL A 182 -29.91 13.80 -7.53
N ASP A 183 -28.95 14.71 -7.51
CA ASP A 183 -29.01 15.97 -8.24
C ASP A 183 -28.75 15.81 -9.75
N ALA A 184 -28.78 16.91 -10.48
CA ALA A 184 -28.53 16.95 -11.94
C ALA A 184 -27.13 16.48 -12.37
N THR A 185 -26.22 16.24 -11.42
CA THR A 185 -24.85 15.74 -11.66
C THR A 185 -24.61 14.35 -11.07
N ASP A 186 -25.69 13.62 -10.79
CA ASP A 186 -25.70 12.27 -10.22
C ASP A 186 -25.11 12.20 -8.80
N LYS A 187 -25.25 13.27 -8.00
CA LYS A 187 -24.71 13.33 -6.64
C LYS A 187 -25.81 13.37 -5.59
N VAL A 188 -25.52 12.79 -4.43
CA VAL A 188 -26.34 12.86 -3.22
C VAL A 188 -25.43 13.06 -2.01
N ARG A 189 -25.88 13.82 -1.02
CA ARG A 189 -25.14 13.99 0.24
C ARG A 189 -25.52 12.87 1.20
N VAL A 190 -24.52 12.28 1.84
CA VAL A 190 -24.68 11.13 2.75
C VAL A 190 -23.79 11.30 3.99
N PRO A 191 -24.10 10.63 5.12
CA PRO A 191 -25.34 9.90 5.43
C PRO A 191 -26.60 10.79 5.42
N PRO A 192 -27.81 10.24 5.21
CA PRO A 192 -29.05 11.02 5.19
C PRO A 192 -29.32 11.81 6.50
N GLU A 193 -29.03 11.18 7.64
CA GLU A 193 -29.26 11.73 8.99
C GLU A 193 -28.32 12.91 9.31
N SER A 194 -27.07 12.85 8.84
CA SER A 194 -26.04 13.84 9.12
C SER A 194 -25.10 13.98 7.93
N PRO A 195 -25.47 14.75 6.90
CA PRO A 195 -24.75 14.76 5.63
C PRO A 195 -23.31 15.29 5.74
N SER A 196 -22.32 14.40 5.63
CA SER A 196 -20.89 14.72 5.84
C SER A 196 -20.04 14.67 4.57
N TYR A 197 -20.42 13.90 3.55
CA TYR A 197 -19.68 13.80 2.30
C TYR A 197 -20.61 13.62 1.09
N VAL A 198 -20.04 13.65 -0.12
CA VAL A 198 -20.79 13.51 -1.38
C VAL A 198 -20.63 12.09 -1.91
N LEU A 199 -21.74 11.42 -2.23
CA LEU A 199 -21.77 10.21 -3.04
C LEU A 199 -22.15 10.59 -4.47
N ARG A 200 -21.26 10.36 -5.43
CA ARG A 200 -21.52 10.45 -6.86
C ARG A 200 -21.79 9.05 -7.41
N ARG A 201 -22.94 8.87 -8.05
CA ARG A 201 -23.34 7.61 -8.64
C ARG A 201 -22.96 7.54 -10.12
N LEU A 202 -22.52 6.36 -10.54
CA LEU A 202 -22.33 6.00 -11.93
C LEU A 202 -23.38 4.97 -12.32
N TRP A 203 -23.96 5.17 -13.50
CA TRP A 203 -25.01 4.32 -14.02
C TRP A 203 -24.44 3.36 -15.04
N LEU A 204 -24.00 2.20 -14.57
CA LEU A 204 -23.56 1.12 -15.44
C LEU A 204 -24.80 0.37 -15.95
N GLU A 205 -24.76 -0.05 -17.21
CA GLU A 205 -25.80 -0.89 -17.79
C GLU A 205 -25.72 -2.30 -17.20
N GLU A 206 -26.88 -2.93 -16.99
CA GLU A 206 -26.99 -4.26 -16.36
C GLU A 206 -26.10 -5.34 -17.02
N PRO A 207 -26.04 -5.45 -18.38
CA PRO A 207 -25.18 -6.46 -19.01
C PRO A 207 -23.69 -6.21 -18.72
N ALA A 208 -23.27 -4.94 -18.70
CA ALA A 208 -21.88 -4.57 -18.44
C ALA A 208 -21.52 -4.77 -16.96
N PHE A 209 -22.41 -4.37 -16.05
CA PHE A 209 -22.20 -4.55 -14.62
C PHE A 209 -22.15 -6.02 -14.23
N SER A 210 -23.05 -6.86 -14.73
CA SER A 210 -23.07 -8.29 -14.43
C SER A 210 -21.81 -9.01 -14.94
N ALA A 211 -21.41 -8.77 -16.19
CA ALA A 211 -20.21 -9.37 -16.76
C ALA A 211 -18.92 -8.97 -16.02
N TYR A 212 -18.80 -7.69 -15.64
CA TYR A 212 -17.64 -7.19 -14.90
C TYR A 212 -17.66 -7.57 -13.42
N TYR A 213 -18.72 -7.18 -12.71
CA TYR A 213 -18.79 -7.30 -11.25
C TYR A 213 -19.12 -8.72 -10.82
N GLY A 214 -20.12 -9.35 -11.42
CA GLY A 214 -20.47 -10.75 -11.18
C GLY A 214 -19.39 -11.69 -11.71
N GLY A 215 -19.13 -11.64 -13.02
CA GLY A 215 -18.18 -12.53 -13.69
C GLY A 215 -16.72 -12.24 -13.34
N PHE A 216 -16.11 -11.25 -13.98
CA PHE A 216 -14.66 -11.03 -13.88
C PHE A 216 -14.18 -10.79 -12.43
N ALA A 217 -14.86 -9.93 -11.67
CA ALA A 217 -14.44 -9.58 -10.32
C ALA A 217 -14.80 -10.64 -9.27
N ASN A 218 -16.06 -11.07 -9.17
CA ASN A 218 -16.49 -11.96 -8.09
C ASN A 218 -16.36 -13.46 -8.41
N GLU A 219 -16.44 -13.89 -9.66
CA GLU A 219 -16.21 -15.30 -10.05
C GLU A 219 -14.75 -15.58 -10.46
N GLY A 220 -14.02 -14.58 -10.97
CA GLY A 220 -12.63 -14.75 -11.40
C GLY A 220 -11.58 -14.27 -10.39
N LEU A 221 -11.52 -12.95 -10.19
CA LEU A 221 -10.46 -12.32 -9.39
C LEU A 221 -10.61 -12.62 -7.88
N TRP A 222 -11.82 -12.54 -7.34
CA TRP A 222 -12.03 -12.70 -5.91
C TRP A 222 -11.64 -14.09 -5.40
N PRO A 223 -12.05 -15.21 -6.03
CA PRO A 223 -11.60 -16.53 -5.63
C PRO A 223 -10.10 -16.68 -5.77
N SER A 224 -9.47 -16.28 -6.89
CA SER A 224 -8.02 -16.44 -7.05
C SER A 224 -7.18 -15.71 -5.99
N MET A 225 -7.66 -14.58 -5.47
CA MET A 225 -7.00 -13.82 -4.40
C MET A 225 -7.26 -14.37 -2.99
N HIS A 226 -8.28 -15.22 -2.81
CA HIS A 226 -8.70 -15.75 -1.51
C HIS A 226 -8.65 -17.30 -1.46
N SER A 227 -8.37 -17.96 -2.58
CA SER A 227 -8.22 -19.41 -2.74
C SER A 227 -6.77 -19.81 -2.46
N GLN A 228 -6.34 -19.60 -1.22
CA GLN A 228 -5.40 -20.49 -0.55
C GLN A 228 -6.11 -21.07 0.67
N GLN A 229 -7.10 -21.93 0.42
CA GLN A 229 -7.44 -22.98 1.37
C GLN A 229 -6.99 -24.29 0.74
N PRO A 230 -6.13 -25.08 1.41
CA PRO A 230 -5.78 -26.40 0.90
C PRO A 230 -7.06 -27.21 0.85
N SER A 231 -7.41 -27.70 -0.34
CA SER A 231 -8.44 -28.70 -0.53
C SER A 231 -8.13 -29.89 0.36
N GLN A 232 -8.89 -30.05 1.44
CA GLN A 232 -9.02 -31.36 2.05
C GLN A 232 -9.89 -32.19 1.11
N GLU A 233 -9.24 -32.95 0.24
CA GLU A 233 -9.86 -34.10 -0.40
C GLU A 233 -9.95 -35.24 0.63
N PRO A 234 -11.11 -35.89 0.80
CA PRO A 234 -11.21 -37.18 1.48
C PRO A 234 -10.69 -38.34 0.61
#